data_AF-A0A6G8S0Y7-F1
#
_entry.id   AF-A0A6G8S0Y7-F1
#
_cell.length_a   1.000
_cell.length_b   1.000
_cell.length_c   1.000
_cell.angle_alpha   90.00
_cell.angle_beta   90.00
_cell.angle_gamma   90.00
#
_symmetry.space_group_name_H-M   'P 1'
#
loop_
_entity.id
_entity.type
_entity.pdbx_description
1 polymer ?
#
loop_
_entity_poly.entity_id
_entity_poly.type
_entity_poly.pdbx_seq_one_letter_code
_entity_poly.pdbx_strand_id
1 'polypeptide(L)'
;MSNLENQTPIQDTSRLGIVSNYVAKFSFACITVAGFFMLYLAQKPCKYDHICELPPFGIFLLMMSLVIAVLSLFGLLIAYIAPKEDTSERMLKRQQGLQWNGLLLGLSLAYVLFFIMAS
;
A
#
# COMPACT_ATOMS: atom_id res chain seq x y z
N MET A 1 45.03 7.90 -10.90
CA MET A 1 44.13 8.92 -11.48
C MET A 1 43.10 8.16 -12.32
N SER A 2 42.07 7.63 -11.65
CA SER A 2 40.74 8.25 -11.50
C SER A 2 39.95 8.25 -12.81
N ASN A 3 39.38 7.08 -13.15
CA ASN A 3 38.24 6.96 -14.06
C ASN A 3 37.06 6.44 -13.23
N LEU A 4 36.63 7.28 -12.29
CA LEU A 4 35.51 7.03 -11.39
C LEU A 4 34.54 8.20 -11.53
N GLU A 5 34.02 8.41 -12.73
CA GLU A 5 33.02 9.45 -12.97
C GLU A 5 31.99 8.98 -13.98
N ASN A 6 30.73 9.13 -13.59
CA ASN A 6 29.55 9.18 -14.46
C ASN A 6 28.85 7.88 -14.90
N GLN A 7 28.58 6.96 -13.95
CA GLN A 7 27.31 6.23 -13.99
C GLN A 7 26.25 7.07 -13.26
N THR A 8 25.69 8.02 -14.01
CA THR A 8 24.72 9.02 -13.58
C THR A 8 23.31 8.45 -13.36
N PRO A 9 22.50 9.05 -12.48
CA PRO A 9 21.31 8.51 -11.77
C PRO A 9 20.08 8.11 -12.63
N ILE A 10 20.21 8.09 -13.95
CA ILE A 10 19.11 7.85 -14.90
C ILE A 10 18.68 6.37 -14.88
N GLN A 11 19.64 5.45 -14.69
CA GLN A 11 19.33 4.02 -14.70
C GLN A 11 18.65 3.53 -13.40
N ASP A 12 19.01 4.09 -12.25
CA ASP A 12 18.31 3.78 -10.99
C ASP A 12 16.91 4.38 -10.96
N THR A 13 16.75 5.59 -11.47
CA THR A 13 15.44 6.27 -11.55
C THR A 13 14.46 5.57 -12.49
N SER A 14 14.94 4.83 -13.50
CA SER A 14 14.09 3.97 -14.33
C SER A 14 13.43 2.80 -13.59
N ARG A 15 14.10 2.29 -12.54
CA ARG A 15 13.59 1.16 -11.75
C ARG A 15 12.53 1.58 -10.75
N LEU A 16 12.47 2.88 -10.41
CA LEU A 16 11.51 3.41 -9.43
C LEU A 16 10.06 3.20 -9.86
N GLY A 17 9.72 3.36 -11.14
CA GLY A 17 8.36 3.11 -11.64
C GLY A 17 7.93 1.64 -11.51
N ILE A 18 8.88 0.72 -11.69
CA ILE A 18 8.67 -0.72 -11.50
C ILE A 18 8.50 -1.05 -10.01
N VAL A 19 9.35 -0.48 -9.14
CA VAL A 19 9.26 -0.65 -7.68
C VAL A 19 7.92 -0.14 -7.14
N SER A 20 7.44 1.02 -7.59
CA SER A 20 6.13 1.55 -7.18
C SER A 20 4.97 0.60 -7.54
N ASN A 21 5.04 -0.06 -8.70
CA ASN A 21 4.04 -1.05 -9.10
C ASN A 21 4.10 -2.31 -8.21
N TYR A 22 5.31 -2.78 -7.86
CA TYR A 22 5.45 -3.91 -6.92
C TYR A 22 4.95 -3.55 -5.52
N VAL A 23 5.20 -2.34 -5.04
CA VAL A 23 4.67 -1.84 -3.76
C VAL A 23 3.14 -1.82 -3.80
N ALA A 24 2.53 -1.33 -4.88
CA ALA A 24 1.08 -1.34 -5.04
C ALA A 24 0.50 -2.77 -5.00
N LYS A 25 1.12 -3.71 -5.72
CA LYS A 25 0.69 -5.12 -5.73
C LYS A 25 0.84 -5.79 -4.37
N PHE A 26 1.92 -5.50 -3.65
CA PHE A 26 2.14 -6.02 -2.30
C PHE A 26 1.08 -5.47 -1.33
N SER A 27 0.84 -4.16 -1.35
CA SER A 27 -0.21 -3.52 -0.56
C SER A 27 -1.60 -4.11 -0.84
N PHE A 28 -1.93 -4.37 -2.11
CA PHE A 28 -3.17 -5.02 -2.49
C PHE A 28 -3.28 -6.46 -1.97
N ALA A 29 -2.19 -7.23 -2.02
CA ALA A 29 -2.15 -8.58 -1.46
C ALA A 29 -2.36 -8.57 0.06
N CYS A 30 -1.73 -7.63 0.78
CA CYS A 30 -1.92 -7.46 2.22
C CYS A 30 -3.38 -7.18 2.58
N ILE A 31 -4.06 -6.28 1.85
CA ILE A 31 -5.49 -6.00 2.05
C ILE A 31 -6.34 -7.24 1.83
N THR A 32 -6.05 -7.98 0.76
CA THR A 32 -6.83 -9.16 0.41
C THR A 32 -6.74 -10.23 1.49
N VAL A 33 -5.52 -10.52 1.98
CA VAL A 33 -5.30 -11.49 3.06
C VAL A 33 -5.98 -11.04 4.35
N ALA A 34 -5.87 -9.75 4.70
CA ALA A 34 -6.55 -9.20 5.87
C ALA A 34 -8.08 -9.34 5.74
N GLY A 35 -8.65 -9.06 4.56
CA GLY A 35 -10.08 -9.23 4.28
C GLY A 35 -10.57 -10.68 4.42
N PHE A 36 -9.81 -11.66 3.90
CA PHE A 36 -10.15 -13.07 4.07
C PHE A 36 -10.08 -13.52 5.54
N PHE A 37 -9.06 -13.08 6.27
CA PHE A 37 -8.93 -13.38 7.69
C PHE A 37 -10.10 -12.79 8.50
N MET A 38 -10.58 -11.61 8.14
CA MET A 38 -11.76 -11.00 8.74
C MET A 38 -13.02 -11.84 8.52
N LEU A 39 -13.28 -12.28 7.28
CA LEU A 39 -14.43 -13.14 6.98
C LEU A 39 -14.37 -14.47 7.74
N TYR A 40 -13.18 -15.07 7.84
CA TYR A 40 -12.95 -16.29 8.60
C TYR A 40 -13.27 -16.12 10.10
N LEU A 41 -12.83 -15.01 10.70
CA LEU A 41 -13.07 -14.74 12.12
C LEU A 41 -14.53 -14.36 12.40
N ALA A 42 -15.19 -13.61 11.51
CA ALA A 42 -16.60 -13.25 11.64
C ALA A 42 -17.55 -14.46 11.65
N GLN A 43 -17.14 -15.58 11.05
CA GLN A 43 -17.91 -16.84 11.02
C GLN A 43 -17.76 -17.67 12.30
N LYS A 44 -16.82 -17.34 13.19
CA LYS A 44 -16.61 -18.09 14.44
C LYS A 44 -17.62 -17.62 15.50
N PRO A 45 -18.47 -18.51 16.05
CA PRO A 45 -19.41 -18.12 17.09
C PRO A 45 -18.68 -17.70 18.37
N CYS A 46 -18.93 -16.46 18.84
CA CYS A 46 -18.56 -15.95 20.18
C CYS A 46 -19.30 -16.79 21.24
N LYS A 47 -18.82 -18.00 21.54
CA LYS A 47 -19.51 -18.90 22.50
C LYS A 47 -18.74 -19.15 23.79
N TYR A 48 -17.42 -18.87 23.85
CA TYR A 48 -16.62 -19.30 25.03
C TYR A 48 -15.49 -18.40 25.52
N ASP A 49 -15.30 -17.17 25.03
CA ASP A 49 -14.20 -16.32 25.54
C ASP A 49 -14.61 -14.86 25.74
N HIS A 50 -14.15 -14.28 26.85
CA HIS A 50 -14.20 -12.84 27.20
C HIS A 50 -13.52 -11.90 26.16
N ILE A 51 -13.10 -12.42 25.01
CA ILE A 51 -12.47 -11.69 23.90
C ILE A 51 -13.50 -10.86 23.11
N CYS A 52 -14.81 -11.04 23.33
CA CYS A 52 -15.86 -10.28 22.66
C CYS A 52 -16.20 -8.91 23.34
N GLU A 53 -15.42 -8.45 24.34
CA GLU A 53 -15.68 -7.18 25.07
C GLU A 53 -15.17 -5.89 24.39
N LEU A 54 -14.39 -5.97 23.31
CA LEU A 54 -14.14 -4.84 22.39
C LEU A 54 -13.51 -5.45 21.14
N PRO A 55 -14.03 -5.27 19.91
CA PRO A 55 -13.68 -6.16 18.82
C PRO A 55 -12.18 -5.98 18.51
N PRO A 56 -11.29 -6.96 18.84
CA PRO A 56 -9.88 -6.87 18.46
C PRO A 56 -9.73 -6.77 16.92
N PHE A 57 -10.80 -7.10 16.19
CA PHE A 57 -10.96 -6.96 14.75
C PHE A 57 -10.85 -5.52 14.24
N GLY A 58 -11.49 -4.56 14.91
CA GLY A 58 -11.49 -3.17 14.47
C GLY A 58 -10.12 -2.53 14.60
N ILE A 59 -9.44 -2.80 15.73
CA ILE A 59 -8.07 -2.34 15.98
C ILE A 59 -7.09 -3.01 15.01
N PHE A 60 -7.24 -4.31 14.74
CA PHE A 60 -6.39 -5.01 13.77
C PHE A 60 -6.52 -4.44 12.36
N LEU A 61 -7.75 -4.18 11.89
CA LEU A 61 -7.98 -3.53 10.59
C LEU A 61 -7.44 -2.10 10.57
N LEU A 62 -7.59 -1.34 11.66
CA LEU A 62 -7.02 0.00 11.79
C LEU A 62 -5.50 -0.05 11.62
N MET A 63 -4.81 -0.96 12.31
CA MET A 63 -3.37 -1.15 12.20
C MET A 63 -2.95 -1.54 10.78
N MET A 64 -3.65 -2.48 10.15
CA MET A 64 -3.38 -2.86 8.77
C MET A 64 -3.59 -1.69 7.81
N SER A 65 -4.68 -0.94 7.96
CA SER A 65 -4.97 0.24 7.14
C SER A 65 -3.88 1.31 7.24
N LEU A 66 -3.30 1.52 8.43
CA LEU A 66 -2.18 2.44 8.63
C LEU A 66 -0.91 1.95 7.92
N VAL A 67 -0.60 0.65 8.02
CA VAL A 67 0.55 0.07 7.31
C VAL A 67 0.38 0.23 5.79
N ILE A 68 -0.81 -0.04 5.26
CA ILE A 68 -1.11 0.13 3.83
C ILE A 68 -1.04 1.60 3.42
N ALA A 69 -1.53 2.53 4.24
CA ALA A 69 -1.43 3.95 3.98
C ALA A 69 0.02 4.40 3.87
N VAL A 70 0.88 3.97 4.80
CA VAL A 70 2.33 4.28 4.78
C VAL A 70 3.00 3.70 3.52
N LEU A 71 2.75 2.43 3.21
CA LEU A 71 3.29 1.79 1.99
C LEU A 71 2.82 2.50 0.72
N SER A 72 1.55 2.88 0.67
CA SER A 72 0.95 3.60 -0.46
C SER A 72 1.55 5.00 -0.61
N LEU A 73 1.80 5.71 0.50
CA LEU A 73 2.51 6.99 0.50
C LEU A 73 3.92 6.85 -0.07
N PHE A 74 4.69 5.85 0.36
CA PHE A 74 6.01 5.57 -0.20
C PHE A 74 5.94 5.23 -1.70
N GLY A 75 4.98 4.39 -2.10
CA GLY A 75 4.76 4.04 -3.51
C GLY A 75 4.40 5.25 -4.37
N LEU A 76 3.63 6.20 -3.83
CA LEU A 76 3.27 7.45 -4.48
C LEU A 76 4.47 8.40 -4.59
N LEU A 77 5.25 8.53 -3.52
CA LEU A 77 6.46 9.36 -3.47
C LEU A 77 7.50 8.89 -4.50
N ILE A 78 7.72 7.58 -4.56
CA ILE A 78 8.60 6.93 -5.53
C ILE A 78 8.12 7.21 -6.97
N ALA A 79 6.83 7.07 -7.25
CA ALA A 79 6.29 7.30 -8.58
C ALA A 79 6.22 8.79 -8.95
N TYR A 80 6.16 9.69 -7.98
CA TYR A 80 6.25 11.13 -8.20
C TYR A 80 7.67 11.55 -8.62
N ILE A 81 8.69 11.04 -7.91
CA ILE A 81 10.11 11.36 -8.15
C ILE A 81 10.65 10.66 -9.40
N ALA A 82 10.05 9.54 -9.82
CA ALA A 82 10.45 8.87 -11.05
C ALA A 82 10.42 9.84 -12.25
N PRO A 83 11.45 9.86 -13.10
CA PRO A 83 11.47 10.69 -14.31
C PRO A 83 10.38 10.23 -15.27
N LYS A 84 9.90 11.15 -16.12
CA LYS A 84 9.04 10.78 -17.23
C LYS A 84 9.95 10.08 -18.25
N GLU A 85 9.86 8.76 -18.32
CA GLU A 85 10.58 7.98 -19.32
C GLU A 85 9.83 7.95 -20.65
N ASP A 86 10.55 7.93 -21.76
CA ASP A 86 9.97 8.04 -23.10
C ASP A 86 9.33 6.73 -23.61
N THR A 87 9.62 5.59 -22.97
CA THR A 87 9.03 4.30 -23.37
C THR A 87 7.61 4.16 -22.84
N SER A 88 6.64 3.87 -23.72
CA SER A 88 5.21 3.77 -23.37
C SER A 88 4.94 2.77 -22.24
N GLU A 89 5.67 1.66 -22.17
CA GLU A 89 5.47 0.62 -21.15
C GLU A 89 5.84 1.08 -19.74
N ARG A 90 6.91 1.87 -19.59
CA ARG A 90 7.36 2.33 -18.27
C ARG A 90 6.54 3.52 -17.77
N MET A 91 6.11 4.39 -18.69
CA MET A 91 5.10 5.41 -18.38
C MET A 91 3.79 4.79 -17.88
N LEU A 92 3.34 3.71 -18.53
CA LEU A 92 2.12 3.00 -18.13
C LEU A 92 2.26 2.41 -16.71
N LYS A 93 3.38 1.77 -16.40
CA LYS A 93 3.64 1.22 -15.05
C LYS A 93 3.70 2.30 -13.97
N ARG A 94 4.28 3.46 -14.28
CA ARG A 94 4.29 4.61 -13.37
C ARG A 94 2.87 5.15 -13.12
N GLN A 95 2.07 5.32 -14.17
CA GLN A 95 0.68 5.76 -14.04
C GLN A 95 -0.16 4.77 -13.24
N GLN A 96 -0.01 3.47 -13.51
CA GLN A 96 -0.65 2.42 -12.73
C GLN A 96 -0.22 2.48 -11.26
N GLY A 97 1.08 2.65 -10.99
CA GLY A 97 1.60 2.84 -9.64
C GLY A 97 0.97 4.05 -8.94
N LEU A 98 0.86 5.19 -9.62
CA LEU A 98 0.21 6.39 -9.06
C LEU A 98 -1.27 6.14 -8.74
N GLN A 99 -2.01 5.54 -9.67
CA GLN A 99 -3.44 5.30 -9.54
C GLN A 99 -3.73 4.30 -8.42
N TRP A 100 -3.04 3.16 -8.39
CA TRP A 100 -3.25 2.13 -7.38
C TRP A 100 -2.81 2.57 -5.99
N ASN A 101 -1.62 3.16 -5.84
CA ASN A 101 -1.20 3.67 -4.54
C ASN A 101 -2.11 4.81 -4.06
N GLY A 102 -2.58 5.69 -4.97
CA GLY A 102 -3.53 6.76 -4.61
C GLY A 102 -4.89 6.22 -4.15
N LEU A 103 -5.44 5.22 -4.85
CA LEU A 103 -6.70 4.57 -4.50
C LEU A 103 -6.59 3.82 -3.16
N LEU A 104 -5.51 3.07 -2.95
CA LEU A 104 -5.25 2.35 -1.71
C LEU A 104 -5.08 3.30 -0.52
N LEU A 105 -4.40 4.43 -0.72
CA LEU A 105 -4.27 5.47 0.29
C LEU A 105 -5.64 6.08 0.64
N GLY A 106 -6.44 6.42 -0.37
CA GLY A 106 -7.80 6.97 -0.18
C GLY A 106 -8.71 6.00 0.58
N LEU A 107 -8.70 4.71 0.22
CA LEU A 107 -9.46 3.67 0.94
C LEU A 107 -8.98 3.51 2.38
N SER A 108 -7.67 3.53 2.61
CA SER A 108 -7.11 3.42 3.96
C SER A 108 -7.52 4.60 4.83
N LEU A 109 -7.47 5.82 4.30
CA LEU A 109 -7.93 7.03 5.01
C LEU A 109 -9.44 7.01 5.26
N ALA A 110 -10.24 6.61 4.28
CA ALA A 110 -11.69 6.48 4.46
C ALA A 110 -12.04 5.47 5.56
N TYR A 111 -11.30 4.36 5.64
CA TYR A 111 -11.47 3.37 6.69
C TYR A 111 -11.12 3.93 8.08
N VAL A 112 -9.98 4.63 8.21
CA VAL A 112 -9.59 5.29 9.47
C VAL A 112 -10.63 6.31 9.91
N LEU A 113 -11.13 7.15 8.99
CA LEU A 113 -12.17 8.13 9.28
C LEU A 113 -13.48 7.48 9.72
N PHE A 114 -13.90 6.41 9.03
CA PHE A 114 -15.07 5.64 9.41
C PHE A 114 -14.91 5.03 10.81
N PHE A 115 -13.73 4.48 11.11
CA PHE A 115 -13.44 3.92 12.44
C PHE A 115 -13.52 4.98 13.53
N ILE A 116 -12.91 6.16 13.34
CA ILE A 116 -12.94 7.28 14.29
C ILE A 116 -14.38 7.79 14.52
N MET A 117 -15.20 7.84 13.47
CA MET A 117 -16.58 8.30 13.56
C MET A 117 -17.51 7.26 14.22
N ALA A 118 -17.16 5.96 14.12
CA ALA A 118 -17.94 4.85 14.65
C ALA A 118 -17.51 4.40 16.06
N SER A 119 -16.35 4.88 16.54
CA SER A 119 -15.82 4.68 17.90
C SER A 119 -16.25 5.78 18.85
#